data_AF-A0A3D6DIN5-F1
#
_entry.id   AF-A0A3D6DIN5-F1
#
_cell.length_a   1.000
_cell.length_b   1.000
_cell.length_c   1.000
_cell.angle_alpha   90.00
_cell.angle_beta   90.00
_cell.angle_gamma   90.00
#
_symmetry.space_group_name_H-M   'P 1'
#
loop_
_entity.id
_entity.type
_entity.pdbx_description
1 polymer ?
#
loop_
_entity_poly.entity_id
_entity_poly.type
_entity_poly.pdbx_seq_one_letter_code
_entity_poly.pdbx_strand_id
1 'polypeptide(L)'
;MKTLQHTLLATFAALWLTACVNDPNSPGLEYMPDMYRSPAIEAYVDYGQEPYEVGEDVARAQRNTPSSRKPVPGTIPFRGEDQLAFALPYAFAQTVEDYERAGLELSSPLMSNQANMEAGKLVYEAMCTQCHGVEGKGDGALSRNGHIVGIPSY
;
A
#
# COMPACT_ATOMS: atom_id res chain seq x y z
N MET A 1 -34.78 -49.57 -25.34
CA MET A 1 -33.87 -49.59 -24.17
C MET A 1 -32.45 -49.16 -24.52
N LYS A 2 -31.77 -49.79 -25.50
CA LYS A 2 -30.41 -49.38 -25.90
C LYS A 2 -30.32 -47.92 -26.37
N THR A 3 -31.19 -47.47 -27.26
CA THR A 3 -31.19 -46.07 -27.76
C THR A 3 -31.35 -45.01 -26.65
N LEU A 4 -32.15 -45.29 -25.62
CA LEU A 4 -32.32 -44.43 -24.44
C LEU A 4 -31.06 -44.38 -23.56
N GLN A 5 -30.36 -45.52 -23.43
CA GLN A 5 -29.10 -45.60 -22.69
C GLN A 5 -27.99 -44.80 -23.37
N HIS A 6 -27.90 -44.83 -24.70
CA HIS A 6 -26.88 -44.07 -25.45
C HIS A 6 -27.16 -42.56 -25.42
N THR A 7 -28.44 -42.15 -25.46
CA THR A 7 -28.81 -40.74 -25.33
C THR A 7 -28.50 -40.20 -23.94
N LEU A 8 -28.80 -40.95 -22.88
CA LEU A 8 -28.44 -40.59 -21.51
C LEU A 8 -26.92 -40.47 -21.31
N LEU A 9 -26.15 -41.42 -21.85
CA LEU A 9 -24.69 -41.39 -21.76
C LEU A 9 -24.10 -40.16 -22.47
N ALA A 10 -24.63 -39.83 -23.66
CA ALA A 10 -24.19 -38.67 -24.43
C ALA A 10 -24.52 -37.35 -23.71
N THR A 11 -25.71 -37.21 -23.11
CA THR A 11 -26.07 -36.03 -22.32
C THR A 11 -25.21 -35.88 -21.07
N PHE A 12 -24.89 -36.98 -20.38
CA PHE A 12 -24.03 -36.95 -19.19
C PHE A 12 -22.59 -36.55 -19.56
N ALA A 13 -22.06 -37.08 -20.66
CA ALA A 13 -20.75 -36.71 -21.18
C ALA A 13 -20.69 -35.22 -21.58
N ALA A 14 -21.75 -34.69 -22.22
CA ALA A 14 -21.85 -33.28 -22.57
C ALA A 14 -21.87 -32.37 -21.32
N LEU A 15 -22.64 -32.75 -20.28
CA LEU A 15 -22.68 -32.02 -19.00
C LEU A 15 -21.31 -31.98 -18.30
N TRP A 16 -20.56 -33.09 -18.36
CA TRP A 16 -19.20 -33.15 -17.79
C TRP A 16 -18.21 -32.24 -18.51
N LEU A 17 -18.29 -32.14 -19.84
CA LEU A 17 -17.41 -31.26 -20.62
C LEU A 17 -17.66 -29.76 -20.36
N THR A 18 -18.85 -29.39 -19.88
CA THR A 18 -19.21 -28.01 -19.53
C THR A 18 -19.01 -27.67 -18.05
N ALA A 19 -18.62 -28.63 -17.20
CA ALA A 19 -18.50 -28.43 -15.76
C ALA A 19 -17.25 -27.63 -15.34
N CYS A 20 -16.25 -27.53 -16.21
CA CYS A 20 -15.05 -26.75 -15.94
C CYS A 20 -15.30 -25.27 -16.24
N VAL A 21 -15.30 -24.43 -15.20
CA VAL A 21 -15.24 -22.97 -15.34
C VAL A 21 -13.76 -22.58 -15.44
N ASN A 22 -13.35 -22.02 -16.58
CA ASN A 22 -12.03 -21.44 -16.77
C ASN A 22 -12.19 -19.96 -17.13
N ASP A 23 -12.30 -19.11 -16.11
CA ASP A 23 -12.25 -17.66 -16.27
C ASP A 23 -10.85 -17.19 -15.85
N PRO A 24 -10.04 -16.65 -16.78
CA PRO A 24 -8.71 -16.11 -16.46
C PRO A 24 -8.73 -14.96 -15.43
N ASN A 25 -9.88 -14.33 -15.23
CA ASN A 25 -10.05 -13.25 -14.25
C ASN A 25 -10.66 -13.73 -12.93
N SER A 26 -10.94 -15.02 -12.79
CA SER A 26 -11.44 -15.60 -11.54
C SER A 26 -10.28 -16.04 -10.64
N PRO A 27 -10.35 -15.78 -9.32
CA PRO A 27 -9.38 -16.35 -8.37
C PRO A 27 -9.48 -17.88 -8.26
N GLY A 28 -10.49 -18.51 -8.88
CA GLY A 28 -10.73 -19.94 -8.86
C GLY A 28 -11.86 -20.33 -7.90
N LEU A 29 -12.10 -21.64 -7.78
CA LEU A 29 -13.05 -22.20 -6.82
C LEU A 29 -12.31 -22.52 -5.51
N GLU A 30 -12.86 -22.05 -4.41
CA GLU A 30 -12.38 -22.37 -3.07
C GLU A 30 -13.26 -23.49 -2.47
N TYR A 31 -12.65 -24.51 -1.87
CA TYR A 31 -13.34 -25.59 -1.16
C TYR A 31 -13.10 -25.44 0.34
N MET A 32 -14.19 -25.32 1.11
CA MET A 32 -14.18 -25.12 2.58
C MET A 32 -13.32 -23.92 3.06
N PRO A 33 -13.67 -22.66 2.69
CA PRO A 33 -12.87 -21.46 3.01
C PRO A 33 -13.01 -20.93 4.46
N ASP A 34 -13.44 -21.78 5.41
CA ASP A 34 -13.86 -21.40 6.79
C ASP A 34 -12.81 -20.63 7.61
N MET A 35 -11.53 -20.71 7.23
CA MET A 35 -10.42 -20.00 7.89
C MET A 35 -9.46 -19.30 6.91
N TYR A 36 -9.86 -19.13 5.65
CA TYR A 36 -8.99 -18.50 4.64
C TYR A 36 -9.02 -16.98 4.76
N ARG A 37 -10.11 -16.46 5.31
CA ARG A 37 -10.31 -15.05 5.60
C ARG A 37 -10.24 -14.85 7.09
N SER A 38 -9.36 -13.96 7.53
CA SER A 38 -9.21 -13.67 8.96
C SER A 38 -10.48 -12.99 9.47
N PRO A 39 -11.07 -13.45 10.59
CA PRO A 39 -12.15 -12.71 11.23
C PRO A 39 -11.64 -11.40 11.84
N ALA A 40 -10.33 -11.30 12.11
CA ALA A 40 -9.71 -10.07 12.61
C ALA A 40 -9.56 -9.04 11.49
N ILE A 41 -9.73 -7.77 11.86
CA ILE A 41 -9.56 -6.66 10.92
C ILE A 41 -8.06 -6.48 10.63
N GLU A 42 -7.69 -6.61 9.36
CA GLU A 42 -6.34 -6.38 8.85
C GLU A 42 -6.24 -4.99 8.18
N ALA A 43 -5.05 -4.38 8.19
CA ALA A 43 -4.89 -2.95 7.92
C ALA A 43 -5.19 -2.51 6.47
N TYR A 44 -4.86 -3.35 5.48
CA TYR A 44 -5.00 -3.04 4.05
C TYR A 44 -5.71 -4.17 3.30
N VAL A 45 -6.66 -4.80 3.99
CA VAL A 45 -7.34 -5.98 3.50
C VAL A 45 -8.77 -5.64 3.16
N ASP A 46 -9.18 -6.05 1.97
CA ASP A 46 -10.37 -5.58 1.27
C ASP A 46 -11.45 -6.67 1.15
N TYR A 47 -11.20 -7.89 1.60
CA TYR A 47 -12.19 -8.97 1.50
C TYR A 47 -13.34 -8.84 2.50
N GLY A 48 -13.22 -7.95 3.50
CA GLY A 48 -14.26 -7.72 4.51
C GLY A 48 -14.51 -8.96 5.38
N GLN A 49 -15.67 -9.04 6.04
CA GLN A 49 -16.10 -10.30 6.63
C GLN A 49 -16.73 -11.22 5.56
N GLU A 50 -16.79 -12.51 5.85
CA GLU A 50 -17.39 -13.51 4.97
C GLU A 50 -18.93 -13.27 4.85
N PRO A 51 -19.52 -13.20 3.64
CA PRO A 51 -20.96 -12.93 3.46
C PRO A 51 -21.93 -13.91 4.15
N TYR A 52 -21.54 -15.17 4.37
CA TYR A 52 -22.25 -16.17 5.16
C TYR A 52 -22.46 -15.73 6.61
N GLU A 53 -21.48 -15.02 7.19
CA GLU A 53 -21.54 -14.56 8.57
C GLU A 53 -22.35 -13.26 8.72
N VAL A 54 -22.21 -12.32 7.79
CA VAL A 54 -22.75 -10.94 7.94
C VAL A 54 -23.78 -10.53 6.89
N GLY A 55 -24.01 -11.34 5.87
CA GLY A 55 -24.81 -11.00 4.68
C GLY A 55 -24.04 -10.19 3.63
N GLU A 56 -24.45 -10.32 2.38
CA GLU A 56 -23.80 -9.69 1.21
C GLU A 56 -23.71 -8.16 1.29
N ASP A 57 -24.73 -7.50 1.83
CA ASP A 57 -24.77 -6.03 1.91
C ASP A 57 -23.74 -5.49 2.89
N VAL A 58 -23.59 -6.14 4.05
CA VAL A 58 -22.60 -5.76 5.07
C VAL A 58 -21.19 -6.08 4.59
N ALA A 59 -20.97 -7.29 4.05
CA ALA A 59 -19.69 -7.68 3.50
C ALA A 59 -19.24 -6.66 2.44
N ARG A 60 -20.09 -6.36 1.46
CA ARG A 60 -19.79 -5.37 0.41
C ARG A 60 -19.49 -3.97 0.95
N ALA A 61 -20.22 -3.50 1.97
CA ALA A 61 -19.94 -2.21 2.59
C ALA A 61 -18.56 -2.19 3.28
N GLN A 62 -18.18 -3.28 3.94
CA GLN A 62 -16.88 -3.43 4.59
C GLN A 62 -15.73 -3.48 3.57
N ARG A 63 -15.88 -4.21 2.45
CA ARG A 63 -14.87 -4.26 1.38
C ARG A 63 -14.53 -2.89 0.81
N ASN A 64 -15.52 -2.00 0.75
CA ASN A 64 -15.36 -0.65 0.22
C ASN A 64 -14.98 0.39 1.29
N THR A 65 -14.76 -0.03 2.54
CA THR A 65 -14.46 0.87 3.65
C THR A 65 -13.08 0.56 4.22
N PRO A 66 -12.11 1.49 4.15
CA PRO A 66 -10.80 1.29 4.75
C PRO A 66 -10.89 1.01 6.26
N SER A 67 -10.26 -0.08 6.69
CA SER A 67 -10.09 -0.42 8.11
C SER A 67 -9.09 0.51 8.80
N SER A 68 -8.04 0.91 8.09
CA SER A 68 -7.06 1.90 8.54
C SER A 68 -7.68 3.30 8.63
N ARG A 69 -7.89 3.78 9.85
CA ARG A 69 -8.46 5.12 10.13
C ARG A 69 -7.37 6.13 10.47
N LYS A 70 -7.66 7.40 10.21
CA LYS A 70 -6.83 8.51 10.66
C LYS A 70 -6.94 8.64 12.19
N PRO A 71 -5.83 8.81 12.92
CA PRO A 71 -5.88 9.11 14.34
C PRO A 71 -6.48 10.51 14.57
N VAL A 72 -6.95 10.77 15.78
CA VAL A 72 -7.45 12.09 16.18
C VAL A 72 -6.30 13.10 16.13
N PRO A 73 -6.51 14.33 15.64
CA PRO A 73 -5.46 15.35 15.62
C PRO A 73 -4.84 15.59 17.00
N GLY A 74 -3.51 15.69 17.06
CA GLY A 74 -2.77 15.94 18.30
C GLY A 74 -2.38 14.70 19.10
N THR A 75 -2.75 13.48 18.68
CA THR A 75 -2.25 12.25 19.30
C THR A 75 -0.75 12.07 19.05
N ILE A 76 0.01 11.80 20.11
CA ILE A 76 1.45 11.52 20.04
C ILE A 76 1.66 10.05 20.42
N PRO A 77 2.15 9.18 19.51
CA PRO A 77 2.41 7.79 19.83
C PRO A 77 3.66 7.65 20.69
N PHE A 78 3.60 6.81 21.72
CA PHE A 78 4.79 6.43 22.47
C PHE A 78 5.66 5.48 21.65
N ARG A 79 6.95 5.81 21.49
CA ARG A 79 7.93 5.01 20.72
C ARG A 79 9.12 4.52 21.54
N GLY A 80 9.04 4.62 22.87
CA GLY A 80 10.20 4.48 23.76
C GLY A 80 10.83 5.82 24.09
N GLU A 81 11.56 5.89 25.21
CA GLU A 81 12.20 7.13 25.68
C GLU A 81 13.29 7.61 24.70
N ASP A 82 14.00 6.68 24.08
CA ASP A 82 15.07 6.92 23.11
C ASP A 82 14.56 7.48 21.77
N GLN A 83 13.31 7.18 21.41
CA GLN A 83 12.71 7.64 20.13
C GLN A 83 11.68 8.74 20.28
N LEU A 84 11.41 9.19 21.51
CA LEU A 84 10.37 10.20 21.77
C LEU A 84 10.65 11.50 21.01
N ALA A 85 11.92 11.91 20.90
CA ALA A 85 12.32 13.09 20.14
C ALA A 85 11.90 13.05 18.66
N PHE A 86 11.79 11.87 18.06
CA PHE A 86 11.35 11.68 16.67
C PHE A 86 9.82 11.51 16.54
N ALA A 87 9.10 11.35 17.64
CA ALA A 87 7.64 11.21 17.67
C ALA A 87 6.93 12.54 17.97
N LEU A 88 7.65 13.54 18.48
CA LEU A 88 7.10 14.86 18.80
C LEU A 88 6.71 15.62 17.52
N PRO A 89 5.68 16.49 17.60
CA PRO A 89 5.32 17.36 16.49
C PRO A 89 6.48 18.25 16.03
N TYR A 90 6.55 18.50 14.73
CA TYR A 90 7.51 19.43 14.16
C TYR A 90 7.25 20.86 14.70
N ALA A 91 8.31 21.52 15.18
CA ALA A 91 8.18 22.75 15.97
C ALA A 91 7.94 24.02 15.13
N PHE A 92 8.23 23.98 13.83
CA PHE A 92 8.13 25.13 12.93
C PHE A 92 6.82 25.09 12.12
N ALA A 93 6.13 26.22 12.04
CA ALA A 93 4.94 26.41 11.24
C ALA A 93 5.26 26.55 9.75
N GLN A 94 4.23 26.46 8.91
CA GLN A 94 4.33 26.67 7.47
C GLN A 94 4.27 28.17 7.13
N THR A 95 5.23 28.96 7.62
CA THR A 95 5.39 30.39 7.30
C THR A 95 6.80 30.68 6.79
N VAL A 96 7.00 31.83 6.15
CA VAL A 96 8.32 32.24 5.63
C VAL A 96 9.29 32.49 6.78
N GLU A 97 8.81 33.12 7.86
CA GLU A 97 9.59 33.41 9.06
C GLU A 97 10.10 32.13 9.73
N ASP A 98 9.24 31.10 9.78
CA ASP A 98 9.58 29.81 10.34
C ASP A 98 10.48 28.98 9.42
N TYR A 99 10.37 29.15 8.11
CA TYR A 99 11.30 28.58 7.12
C TYR A 99 12.72 29.13 7.33
N GLU A 100 12.87 30.45 7.43
CA GLU A 100 14.17 31.09 7.68
C GLU A 100 14.73 30.70 9.04
N ARG A 101 13.90 30.70 10.09
CA ARG A 101 14.30 30.30 11.44
C ARG A 101 14.75 28.84 11.49
N ALA A 102 14.03 27.93 10.83
CA ALA A 102 14.44 26.53 10.74
C ALA A 102 15.80 26.38 10.06
N GLY A 103 16.09 27.15 9.00
CA GLY A 103 17.40 27.15 8.34
C GLY A 103 18.57 27.57 9.23
N LEU A 104 18.31 28.32 10.30
CA LEU A 104 19.32 28.79 11.26
C LEU A 104 19.43 27.91 12.51
N GLU A 105 18.30 27.42 13.01
CA GLU A 105 18.20 26.77 14.33
C GLU A 105 18.11 25.24 14.27
N LEU A 106 17.58 24.67 13.19
CA LEU A 106 17.34 23.23 13.08
C LEU A 106 18.64 22.51 12.68
N SER A 107 19.09 21.60 13.53
CA SER A 107 20.22 20.71 13.26
C SER A 107 19.79 19.25 13.34
N SER A 108 20.49 18.38 12.58
CA SER A 108 20.23 16.95 12.61
C SER A 108 20.66 16.36 13.95
N PRO A 109 19.79 15.60 14.65
CA PRO A 109 20.17 14.89 15.88
C PRO A 109 20.97 13.61 15.59
N LEU A 110 21.10 13.21 14.31
CA LEU A 110 21.82 12.00 13.92
C LEU A 110 23.32 12.27 13.82
N MET A 111 24.13 11.31 14.31
CA MET A 111 25.57 11.37 14.14
C MET A 111 25.96 11.26 12.67
N SER A 112 26.88 12.12 12.21
CA SER A 112 27.45 12.03 10.87
C SER A 112 28.52 10.93 10.82
N ASN A 113 28.09 9.68 10.60
CA ASN A 113 28.96 8.52 10.47
C ASN A 113 28.66 7.74 9.17
N GLN A 114 29.55 6.83 8.80
CA GLN A 114 29.46 6.08 7.55
C GLN A 114 28.15 5.29 7.42
N ALA A 115 27.69 4.65 8.50
CA ALA A 115 26.44 3.87 8.49
C ALA A 115 25.22 4.75 8.17
N ASN A 116 25.13 5.93 8.77
CA ASN A 116 24.05 6.88 8.50
C ASN A 116 24.13 7.47 7.08
N MET A 117 25.34 7.71 6.56
CA MET A 117 25.54 8.18 5.18
C MET A 117 25.13 7.11 4.15
N GLU A 118 25.47 5.85 4.39
CA GLU A 118 25.07 4.73 3.52
C GLU A 118 23.55 4.52 3.54
N ALA A 119 22.92 4.58 4.72
CA ALA A 119 21.46 4.55 4.83
C ALA A 119 20.80 5.74 4.11
N GLY A 120 21.35 6.95 4.26
CA GLY A 120 20.90 8.15 3.58
C GLY A 120 21.00 8.05 2.06
N LYS A 121 22.08 7.45 1.55
CA LYS A 121 22.25 7.18 0.11
C LYS A 121 21.13 6.29 -0.44
N LEU A 122 20.78 5.20 0.26
CA LEU A 122 19.69 4.32 -0.16
C LEU A 122 18.35 5.07 -0.28
N VAL A 123 18.05 5.93 0.69
CA VAL A 123 16.84 6.76 0.66
C VAL A 123 16.88 7.76 -0.49
N TYR A 124 18.01 8.42 -0.71
CA TYR A 124 18.19 9.39 -1.80
C TYR A 124 18.00 8.73 -3.17
N GLU A 125 18.64 7.58 -3.39
CA GLU A 125 18.49 6.80 -4.62
C GLU A 125 17.04 6.40 -4.86
N ALA A 126 16.36 5.93 -3.83
CA ALA A 126 14.98 5.45 -3.93
C ALA A 126 13.95 6.57 -4.13
N MET A 127 14.12 7.74 -3.51
CA MET A 127 13.05 8.75 -3.40
C MET A 127 13.37 10.09 -4.09
N CYS A 128 14.63 10.42 -4.33
CA CYS A 128 15.04 11.76 -4.77
C CYS A 128 15.55 11.81 -6.21
N THR A 129 16.26 10.76 -6.66
CA THR A 129 16.98 10.78 -7.95
C THR A 129 16.07 10.89 -9.18
N GLN A 130 14.80 10.51 -9.06
CA GLN A 130 13.82 10.61 -10.15
C GLN A 130 13.64 12.06 -10.63
N CYS A 131 13.77 13.02 -9.71
CA CYS A 131 13.69 14.46 -9.98
C CYS A 131 15.08 15.13 -9.92
N HIS A 132 15.85 14.89 -8.85
CA HIS A 132 17.10 15.60 -8.63
C HIS A 132 18.32 14.99 -9.34
N GLY A 133 18.20 13.78 -9.90
CA GLY A 133 19.32 13.06 -10.51
C GLY A 133 20.27 12.42 -9.48
N VAL A 134 21.16 11.54 -9.94
CA VAL A 134 22.09 10.79 -9.07
C VAL A 134 23.05 11.72 -8.35
N GLU A 135 23.51 12.78 -9.01
CA GLU A 135 24.45 13.76 -8.45
C GLU A 135 23.77 15.04 -7.95
N GLY A 136 22.42 15.10 -7.91
CA GLY A 136 21.71 16.29 -7.43
C GLY A 136 21.69 17.46 -8.42
N LYS A 137 21.92 17.22 -9.71
CA LYS A 137 22.00 18.26 -10.74
C LYS A 137 20.65 18.67 -11.34
N GLY A 138 19.54 18.17 -10.80
CA GLY A 138 18.20 18.44 -11.31
C GLY A 138 17.88 17.71 -12.62
N ASP A 139 18.67 16.71 -12.99
CA ASP A 139 18.62 16.01 -14.27
C ASP A 139 18.01 14.60 -14.18
N GLY A 140 17.14 14.40 -13.17
CA GLY A 140 16.38 13.16 -13.00
C GLY A 140 15.49 12.83 -14.20
N ALA A 141 15.10 11.56 -14.33
CA ALA A 141 14.30 11.08 -15.47
C ALA A 141 12.98 11.86 -15.64
N LEU A 142 12.35 12.29 -14.54
CA LEU A 142 11.12 13.10 -14.58
C LEU A 142 11.39 14.55 -14.99
N SER A 143 12.54 15.10 -14.64
CA SER A 143 12.94 16.46 -15.03
C SER A 143 13.29 16.54 -16.51
N ARG A 144 13.87 15.47 -17.07
CA ARG A 144 14.29 15.41 -18.48
C ARG A 144 13.15 15.13 -19.46
N ASN A 145 12.01 14.60 -19.00
CA ASN A 145 10.90 14.26 -19.88
C ASN A 145 10.02 15.47 -20.29
N GLY A 146 10.30 16.66 -19.74
CA GLY A 146 9.64 17.92 -20.09
C GLY A 146 8.29 18.16 -19.41
N HIS A 147 7.76 17.20 -18.64
CA HIS A 147 6.50 17.38 -17.90
C HIS A 147 6.68 18.12 -16.56
N ILE A 148 7.87 18.03 -15.97
CA ILE A 148 8.25 18.74 -14.75
C ILE A 148 9.50 19.56 -15.06
N VAL A 149 9.39 20.88 -14.94
CA VAL A 149 10.45 21.85 -15.29
C VAL A 149 10.86 22.67 -14.07
N GLY A 150 12.06 23.26 -14.12
CA GLY A 150 12.52 24.22 -13.10
C GLY A 150 13.12 23.60 -11.83
N ILE A 151 13.56 22.34 -11.88
CA ILE A 151 14.30 21.73 -10.77
C ILE A 151 15.76 22.22 -10.83
N PRO A 152 16.24 22.97 -9.82
CA PRO A 152 17.59 23.53 -9.81
C PRO A 152 18.66 22.46 -9.53
N SER A 153 19.91 22.75 -9.86
CA SER A 153 21.04 22.03 -9.26
C SER A 153 21.33 22.60 -7.87
N TYR A 154 21.86 21.74 -7.00
CA TYR A 154 22.55 22.18 -5.79
C TYR A 154 23.93 22.78 -6.11
#